data_AF-A0A958CM45-F1
#
_entry.id   AF-A0A958CM45-F1
#
_cell.length_a   1.000
_cell.length_b   1.000
_cell.length_c   1.000
_cell.angle_alpha   90.00
_cell.angle_beta   90.00
_cell.angle_gamma   90.00
#
_symmetry.space_group_name_H-M   'P 1'
#
loop_
_entity.id
_entity.type
_entity.pdbx_description
1 polymer ?
#
loop_
_entity_poly.entity_id
_entity_poly.type
_entity_poly.pdbx_seq_one_letter_code
_entity_poly.pdbx_strand_id
1 'polypeptide(L)'
;MDDVHAEPGCIACHGGQPGVVNKEQAHDGMLPKASAKPQQSCGTCHVGIVEQAHDSTHRLQSGYLDVLEHRGADFTMPETVKAYTTHCTKCHADCGDCHISRPSALDGGLIAGHQVKRVASVFVTCGGCHSARIGDEYKGVHEGIPADVHWEKAGMPCTQCHTIEEFHEGTHGTRYDGAPSPDCVDCHAEDVAVGGDILQHTIHTSTVQCQVCHSAGEYKSCSNCHTGRDDSGIPYTTTDPSEMTFKIGANPLKSDDRPWDYVLVRHVPANPELFDFYGENLLPEFDNLPTWKYTTPHNMQRITPQNESCNSCHGQTDLFLTESDVAADELEANREVIVPRVPPTRPEQRQ
;
A
#
# COMPACT_ATOMS: atom_id res chain seq x y z
N MET A 1 21.38 4.90 -30.68
CA MET A 1 20.44 4.87 -29.53
C MET A 1 19.40 5.89 -29.90
N ASP A 2 18.30 5.45 -30.49
CA ASP A 2 17.21 6.32 -30.92
C ASP A 2 16.13 6.19 -29.86
N ASP A 3 16.19 7.05 -28.84
CA ASP A 3 15.10 7.18 -27.87
C ASP A 3 14.06 8.12 -28.47
N VAL A 4 12.89 7.58 -28.77
CA VAL A 4 11.76 8.32 -29.35
C VAL A 4 11.35 9.54 -28.50
N HIS A 5 11.65 9.53 -27.19
CA HIS A 5 11.36 10.66 -26.31
C HIS A 5 12.35 11.83 -26.47
N ALA A 6 13.50 11.62 -27.13
CA ALA A 6 14.48 12.67 -27.38
C ALA A 6 14.19 13.46 -28.68
N GLU A 7 13.45 12.88 -29.62
CA GLU A 7 13.14 13.48 -30.93
C GLU A 7 12.36 14.82 -30.84
N PRO A 8 11.35 14.97 -29.96
CA PRO A 8 10.58 16.21 -29.87
C PRO A 8 11.37 17.41 -29.29
N GLY A 9 12.52 17.16 -28.68
CA GLY A 9 13.34 18.16 -28.01
C GLY A 9 12.77 18.63 -26.66
N CYS A 10 13.56 19.41 -25.92
CA CYS A 10 13.26 19.79 -24.53
C CYS A 10 11.92 20.53 -24.38
N ILE A 11 11.60 21.41 -25.34
CA ILE A 11 10.44 22.30 -25.29
C ILE A 11 9.13 21.52 -25.42
N ALA A 12 9.12 20.38 -26.11
CA ALA A 12 7.91 19.57 -26.25
C ALA A 12 7.38 19.07 -24.89
N CYS A 13 8.29 18.69 -23.98
CA CYS A 13 7.92 18.20 -22.66
C CYS A 13 7.88 19.35 -21.63
N HIS A 14 8.88 20.21 -21.65
CA HIS A 14 9.09 21.23 -20.61
C HIS A 14 8.50 22.60 -20.97
N GLY A 15 8.10 22.87 -22.21
CA GLY A 15 7.73 24.22 -22.64
C GLY A 15 8.93 25.18 -22.70
N GLY A 16 8.68 26.47 -22.50
CA GLY A 16 9.67 27.53 -22.68
C GLY A 16 9.61 28.21 -24.04
N GLN A 17 10.52 29.15 -24.28
CA GLN A 17 10.55 29.99 -25.49
C GLN A 17 11.60 29.48 -26.50
N PRO A 18 11.18 29.00 -27.69
CA PRO A 18 12.13 28.52 -28.71
C PRO A 18 12.96 29.67 -29.30
N GLY A 19 14.22 29.39 -29.63
CA GLY A 19 15.09 30.32 -30.35
C GLY A 19 15.65 31.50 -29.53
N VAL A 20 15.46 31.49 -28.20
CA VAL A 20 15.95 32.53 -27.29
C VAL A 20 17.25 32.09 -26.62
N VAL A 21 18.28 32.96 -26.64
CA VAL A 21 19.60 32.67 -26.05
C VAL A 21 19.74 33.14 -24.60
N ASN A 22 18.94 34.12 -24.18
CA ASN A 22 18.91 34.55 -22.78
C ASN A 22 18.21 33.47 -21.94
N LYS A 23 18.86 33.01 -20.87
CA LYS A 23 18.40 31.89 -20.05
C LYS A 23 17.04 32.15 -19.42
N GLU A 24 16.83 33.34 -18.85
CA GLU A 24 15.59 33.69 -18.17
C GLU A 24 14.42 33.72 -19.14
N GLN A 25 14.61 34.32 -20.32
CA GLN A 25 13.61 34.38 -21.37
C GLN A 25 13.35 33.01 -22.03
N ALA A 26 14.39 32.20 -22.23
CA ALA A 26 14.24 30.85 -22.79
C ALA A 26 13.43 29.92 -21.86
N HIS A 27 13.59 30.09 -20.55
CA HIS A 27 12.85 29.31 -19.55
C HIS A 27 11.54 29.96 -19.10
N ASP A 28 11.12 31.08 -19.70
CA ASP A 28 9.83 31.69 -19.37
C ASP A 28 8.68 30.74 -19.76
N GLY A 29 7.88 30.35 -18.76
CA GLY A 29 6.84 29.34 -18.89
C GLY A 29 7.31 27.88 -18.94
N MET A 30 8.61 27.61 -18.72
CA MET A 30 9.12 26.24 -18.63
C MET A 30 8.62 25.53 -17.37
N LEU A 31 8.23 24.27 -17.50
CA LEU A 31 7.88 23.34 -16.44
C LEU A 31 9.14 22.60 -15.96
N PRO A 32 9.64 22.85 -14.74
CA PRO A 32 10.78 22.11 -14.21
C PRO A 32 10.50 20.60 -14.08
N LYS A 33 9.30 20.24 -13.64
CA LYS A 33 8.79 18.86 -13.61
C LYS A 33 7.66 18.72 -14.63
N ALA A 34 8.01 18.40 -15.87
CA ALA A 34 7.05 18.25 -16.98
C ALA A 34 5.95 17.23 -16.67
N SER A 35 6.31 16.11 -16.03
CA SER A 35 5.40 15.02 -15.69
C SER A 35 4.26 15.40 -14.74
N ALA A 36 4.38 16.51 -14.00
CA ALA A 36 3.29 17.04 -13.20
C ALA A 36 2.09 17.50 -14.05
N LYS A 37 2.32 17.81 -15.33
CA LYS A 37 1.29 18.15 -16.33
C LYS A 37 1.25 17.10 -17.46
N PRO A 38 0.84 15.87 -17.17
CA PRO A 38 0.95 14.75 -18.10
C PRO A 38 0.15 14.97 -19.40
N GLN A 39 -0.98 15.67 -19.34
CA GLN A 39 -1.73 16.01 -20.56
C GLN A 39 -0.92 16.87 -21.52
N GLN A 40 -0.12 17.80 -21.00
CA GLN A 40 0.73 18.68 -21.81
C GLN A 40 1.99 17.96 -22.27
N SER A 41 2.65 17.20 -21.39
CA SER A 41 3.96 16.61 -21.67
C SER A 41 3.91 15.23 -22.34
N CYS A 42 2.87 14.46 -22.09
CA CYS A 42 2.76 13.05 -22.50
C CYS A 42 1.50 12.78 -23.34
N GLY A 43 0.43 13.56 -23.13
CA GLY A 43 -0.91 13.32 -23.67
C GLY A 43 -0.99 13.33 -25.19
N THR A 44 -0.10 14.03 -25.90
CA THR A 44 -0.05 14.01 -27.37
C THR A 44 0.32 12.64 -27.93
N CYS A 45 1.13 11.86 -27.22
CA CYS A 45 1.62 10.54 -27.65
C CYS A 45 0.96 9.38 -26.88
N HIS A 46 0.58 9.61 -25.63
CA HIS A 46 0.05 8.61 -24.71
C HIS A 46 -1.38 8.95 -24.25
N VAL A 47 -2.25 9.32 -25.19
CA VAL A 47 -3.62 9.80 -24.92
C VAL A 47 -4.37 8.88 -23.93
N GLY A 48 -4.47 7.58 -24.25
CA GLY A 48 -5.24 6.64 -23.42
C GLY A 48 -4.66 6.41 -22.03
N ILE A 49 -3.32 6.34 -21.90
CA ILE A 49 -2.67 6.15 -20.60
C ILE A 49 -2.85 7.38 -19.72
N VAL A 50 -2.71 8.58 -20.29
CA VAL A 50 -2.88 9.84 -19.54
C VAL A 50 -4.34 10.01 -19.10
N GLU A 51 -5.29 9.63 -19.95
CA GLU A 51 -6.71 9.65 -19.62
C GLU A 51 -7.05 8.66 -18.49
N GLN A 52 -6.58 7.41 -18.58
CA GLN A 52 -6.78 6.40 -17.52
C GLN A 52 -6.12 6.83 -16.19
N ALA A 53 -4.86 7.26 -16.24
CA ALA A 53 -4.07 7.63 -15.07
C ALA A 53 -4.55 8.90 -14.37
N HIS A 54 -5.45 9.66 -14.99
CA HIS A 54 -6.07 10.82 -14.36
C HIS A 54 -6.78 10.42 -13.06
N ASP A 55 -7.47 9.29 -13.05
CA ASP A 55 -8.28 8.83 -11.93
C ASP A 55 -7.60 7.74 -11.09
N SER A 56 -6.35 7.38 -11.42
CA SER A 56 -5.57 6.39 -10.68
C SER A 56 -5.43 6.74 -9.20
N THR A 57 -5.49 5.72 -8.34
CA THR A 57 -5.29 5.85 -6.89
C THR A 57 -3.90 6.37 -6.52
N HIS A 58 -2.88 6.09 -7.34
CA HIS A 58 -1.52 6.61 -7.13
C HIS A 58 -1.44 8.12 -7.40
N ARG A 59 -2.31 8.63 -8.27
CA ARG A 59 -2.47 10.06 -8.52
C ARG A 59 -3.38 10.64 -7.44
N LEU A 60 -4.65 10.28 -7.42
CA LEU A 60 -5.65 10.93 -6.59
C LEU A 60 -5.55 10.63 -5.08
N GLN A 61 -4.84 9.56 -4.69
CA GLN A 61 -4.83 9.07 -3.31
C GLN A 61 -6.25 8.84 -2.77
N SER A 62 -7.15 8.36 -3.63
CA SER A 62 -8.56 8.11 -3.30
C SER A 62 -8.73 7.28 -2.03
N GLY A 63 -7.85 6.28 -1.80
CA GLY A 63 -7.90 5.47 -0.59
C GLY A 63 -7.60 6.24 0.72
N TYR A 64 -6.79 7.31 0.68
CA TYR A 64 -6.62 8.17 1.86
C TYR A 64 -7.84 9.05 2.07
N LEU A 65 -8.38 9.63 0.99
CA LEU A 65 -9.58 10.47 1.06
C LEU A 65 -10.76 9.67 1.61
N ASP A 66 -11.01 8.50 1.04
CA ASP A 66 -12.07 7.58 1.47
C ASP A 66 -11.97 7.23 2.96
N VAL A 67 -10.78 6.85 3.43
CA VAL A 67 -10.57 6.51 4.85
C VAL A 67 -10.77 7.72 5.76
N LEU A 68 -10.36 8.91 5.34
CA LEU A 68 -10.54 10.13 6.13
C LEU A 68 -12.01 10.58 6.16
N GLU A 69 -12.71 10.52 5.02
CA GLU A 69 -14.13 10.82 4.90
C GLU A 69 -14.99 9.89 5.76
N HIS A 70 -14.70 8.58 5.75
CA HIS A 70 -15.38 7.63 6.64
C HIS A 70 -15.13 7.94 8.12
N ARG A 71 -13.98 8.52 8.47
CA ARG A 71 -13.68 9.02 9.82
C ARG A 71 -14.24 10.42 10.10
N GLY A 72 -15.07 10.96 9.20
CA GLY A 72 -15.80 12.22 9.37
C GLY A 72 -15.04 13.46 8.91
N ALA A 73 -13.92 13.32 8.18
CA ALA A 73 -13.21 14.48 7.65
C ALA A 73 -14.08 15.29 6.68
N ASP A 74 -14.27 16.58 6.96
CA ASP A 74 -14.96 17.50 6.07
C ASP A 74 -13.95 18.27 5.21
N PHE A 75 -13.83 17.89 3.93
CA PHE A 75 -12.96 18.54 2.95
C PHE A 75 -13.50 19.88 2.42
N THR A 76 -14.67 20.35 2.87
CA THR A 76 -15.09 21.74 2.67
C THR A 76 -14.43 22.70 3.67
N MET A 77 -13.88 22.17 4.77
CA MET A 77 -13.14 22.95 5.78
C MET A 77 -11.69 23.23 5.31
N PRO A 78 -11.25 24.50 5.29
CA PRO A 78 -9.88 24.85 4.92
C PRO A 78 -8.79 24.16 5.74
N GLU A 79 -9.05 23.90 7.02
CA GLU A 79 -8.13 23.27 7.97
C GLU A 79 -7.86 21.81 7.57
N THR A 80 -8.92 21.05 7.28
CA THR A 80 -8.84 19.66 6.81
C THR A 80 -8.08 19.57 5.49
N VAL A 81 -8.42 20.43 4.52
CA VAL A 81 -7.71 20.49 3.23
C VAL A 81 -6.24 20.81 3.44
N LYS A 82 -5.91 21.75 4.33
CA LYS A 82 -4.53 22.13 4.62
C LYS A 82 -3.76 21.00 5.30
N ALA A 83 -4.36 20.27 6.24
CA ALA A 83 -3.74 19.14 6.91
C ALA A 83 -3.41 18.01 5.91
N TYR A 84 -4.41 17.60 5.13
CA TYR A 84 -4.26 16.58 4.09
C TYR A 84 -3.22 16.97 3.03
N THR A 85 -3.34 18.17 2.46
CA THR A 85 -2.41 18.61 1.40
C THR A 85 -0.98 18.74 1.93
N THR A 86 -0.79 19.14 3.19
CA THR A 86 0.55 19.27 3.78
C THR A 86 1.21 17.92 4.05
N HIS A 87 0.47 16.93 4.55
CA HIS A 87 1.06 15.71 5.13
C HIS A 87 0.88 14.46 4.28
N CYS A 88 -0.26 14.31 3.61
CA CYS A 88 -0.60 13.07 2.90
C CYS A 88 -0.12 13.09 1.45
N THR A 89 -0.19 14.25 0.79
CA THR A 89 0.09 14.35 -0.66
C THR A 89 1.56 14.24 -1.06
N LYS A 90 2.47 14.03 -0.09
CA LYS A 90 3.88 13.72 -0.38
C LYS A 90 4.05 12.41 -1.14
N CYS A 91 3.08 11.50 -1.03
CA CYS A 91 3.03 10.24 -1.76
C CYS A 91 2.24 10.33 -3.09
N HIS A 92 1.73 11.50 -3.46
CA HIS A 92 1.09 11.71 -4.77
C HIS A 92 2.10 11.45 -5.88
N ALA A 93 1.82 10.51 -6.77
CA ALA A 93 2.69 10.18 -7.89
C ALA A 93 2.27 10.90 -9.18
N ASP A 94 3.25 11.23 -10.00
CA ASP A 94 3.07 11.54 -11.42
C ASP A 94 3.87 10.58 -12.31
N CYS A 95 3.71 10.72 -13.64
CA CYS A 95 4.37 9.82 -14.60
C CYS A 95 5.90 9.77 -14.43
N GLY A 96 6.49 10.88 -13.97
CA GLY A 96 7.92 11.02 -13.77
C GLY A 96 8.42 10.20 -12.59
N ASP A 97 7.64 10.12 -11.50
CA ASP A 97 8.03 9.41 -10.26
C ASP A 97 8.20 7.89 -10.47
N CYS A 98 7.67 7.34 -11.56
CA CYS A 98 7.85 5.95 -11.97
C CYS A 98 8.76 5.79 -13.20
N HIS A 99 8.67 6.69 -14.18
CA HIS A 99 9.30 6.50 -15.49
C HIS A 99 10.59 7.30 -15.73
N ILE A 100 10.91 8.30 -14.90
CA ILE A 100 11.99 9.26 -15.17
C ILE A 100 12.87 9.51 -13.94
N SER A 101 12.24 9.80 -12.81
CA SER A 101 12.88 10.21 -11.56
C SER A 101 12.42 9.36 -10.40
N ARG A 102 13.22 9.38 -9.34
CA ARG A 102 12.81 8.91 -8.02
C ARG A 102 11.62 9.76 -7.54
N PRO A 103 10.70 9.19 -6.75
CA PRO A 103 9.65 9.98 -6.11
C PRO A 103 10.23 11.15 -5.32
N SER A 104 9.53 12.29 -5.32
CA SER A 104 9.92 13.45 -4.52
C SER A 104 10.00 13.16 -3.02
N ALA A 105 9.26 12.16 -2.54
CA ALA A 105 9.34 11.66 -1.17
C ALA A 105 10.75 11.14 -0.78
N LEU A 106 11.59 10.79 -1.77
CA LEU A 106 12.99 10.39 -1.57
C LEU A 106 13.99 11.40 -2.15
N ASP A 107 13.66 12.70 -2.04
CA ASP A 107 14.46 13.83 -2.54
C ASP A 107 14.60 13.88 -4.08
N GLY A 108 13.88 13.03 -4.80
CA GLY A 108 13.90 12.97 -6.26
C GLY A 108 15.25 12.55 -6.86
N GLY A 109 15.51 13.05 -8.06
CA GLY A 109 16.69 12.72 -8.87
C GLY A 109 16.39 11.75 -10.02
N LEU A 110 17.09 11.93 -11.14
CA LEU A 110 16.88 11.13 -12.35
C LEU A 110 17.38 9.70 -12.15
N ILE A 111 16.62 8.71 -12.61
CA ILE A 111 16.99 7.29 -12.48
C ILE A 111 18.03 6.90 -13.53
N ALA A 112 17.85 7.37 -14.75
CA ALA A 112 18.69 7.03 -15.91
C ALA A 112 18.93 8.27 -16.81
N GLY A 113 19.21 9.42 -16.20
CA GLY A 113 19.21 10.71 -16.91
C GLY A 113 17.80 11.04 -17.43
N HIS A 114 17.71 11.71 -18.58
CA HIS A 114 16.42 12.05 -19.21
C HIS A 114 15.82 10.89 -20.04
N GLN A 115 16.32 9.66 -19.87
CA GLN A 115 15.73 8.50 -20.54
C GLN A 115 14.43 8.11 -19.84
N VAL A 116 13.33 8.11 -20.59
CA VAL A 116 12.05 7.61 -20.11
C VAL A 116 12.10 6.08 -20.14
N LYS A 117 11.83 5.43 -19.02
CA LYS A 117 11.83 3.97 -18.88
C LYS A 117 10.46 3.48 -18.50
N ARG A 118 10.01 2.38 -19.12
CA ARG A 118 8.77 1.70 -18.72
C ARG A 118 8.81 1.31 -17.24
N VAL A 119 9.89 0.64 -16.81
CA VAL A 119 10.24 0.44 -15.41
C VAL A 119 11.76 0.47 -15.32
N ALA A 120 12.34 1.46 -14.63
CA ALA A 120 13.79 1.53 -14.49
C ALA A 120 14.31 0.68 -13.31
N SER A 121 13.65 0.78 -12.17
CA SER A 121 13.91 -0.03 -10.97
C SER A 121 12.71 0.04 -10.04
N VAL A 122 12.10 -1.11 -9.74
CA VAL A 122 10.95 -1.18 -8.83
C VAL A 122 11.31 -0.77 -7.39
N PHE A 123 12.57 -0.90 -6.98
CA PHE A 123 13.00 -0.53 -5.63
C PHE A 123 13.20 0.97 -5.47
N VAL A 124 13.63 1.63 -6.53
CA VAL A 124 13.89 3.07 -6.53
C VAL A 124 12.60 3.87 -6.79
N THR A 125 11.64 3.27 -7.50
CA THR A 125 10.34 3.86 -7.84
C THR A 125 9.27 3.42 -6.85
N CYS A 126 8.74 2.20 -6.98
CA CYS A 126 7.71 1.64 -6.09
C CYS A 126 8.18 1.63 -4.63
N GLY A 127 9.39 1.12 -4.39
CA GLY A 127 10.02 1.13 -3.07
C GLY A 127 10.28 2.53 -2.52
N GLY A 128 10.28 3.56 -3.38
CA GLY A 128 10.40 4.93 -2.92
C GLY A 128 9.26 5.38 -1.99
N CYS A 129 8.07 4.86 -2.23
CA CYS A 129 6.89 5.11 -1.41
C CYS A 129 6.51 3.91 -0.53
N HIS A 130 6.78 2.69 -0.99
CA HIS A 130 6.34 1.45 -0.34
C HIS A 130 7.45 0.70 0.42
N SER A 131 8.66 1.25 0.55
CA SER A 131 9.83 0.57 1.16
C SER A 131 9.59 0.06 2.57
N ALA A 132 9.24 0.95 3.50
CA ALA A 132 9.33 0.68 4.94
C ALA A 132 8.39 -0.43 5.46
N ARG A 133 7.38 -0.83 4.68
CA ARG A 133 6.47 -1.95 4.99
C ARG A 133 6.60 -3.01 3.91
N ILE A 134 6.20 -2.67 2.68
CA ILE A 134 6.07 -3.64 1.60
C ILE A 134 7.44 -4.08 1.06
N GLY A 135 8.31 -3.12 0.74
CA GLY A 135 9.61 -3.43 0.15
C GLY A 135 10.53 -4.20 1.09
N ASP A 136 10.53 -3.85 2.37
CA ASP A 136 11.37 -4.47 3.39
C ASP A 136 10.87 -5.87 3.79
N GLU A 137 9.55 -6.08 3.86
CA GLU A 137 8.94 -7.41 3.95
C GLU A 137 9.36 -8.27 2.73
N TYR A 138 9.17 -7.76 1.51
CA TYR A 138 9.40 -8.52 0.27
C TYR A 138 10.84 -8.97 0.08
N LYS A 139 11.79 -8.14 0.52
CA LYS A 139 13.23 -8.45 0.44
C LYS A 139 13.78 -9.18 1.67
N GLY A 140 12.98 -9.40 2.73
CA GLY A 140 13.45 -10.04 3.96
C GLY A 140 14.48 -9.21 4.71
N VAL A 141 14.23 -7.90 4.85
CA VAL A 141 15.13 -6.98 5.56
C VAL A 141 14.98 -7.09 7.08
N HIS A 142 13.82 -7.57 7.56
CA HIS A 142 13.55 -7.74 8.98
C HIS A 142 14.30 -8.95 9.55
N GLU A 143 14.97 -8.75 10.68
CA GLU A 143 15.75 -9.80 11.34
C GLU A 143 14.87 -11.01 11.68
N GLY A 144 15.36 -12.21 11.34
CA GLY A 144 14.66 -13.47 11.63
C GLY A 144 13.49 -13.80 10.72
N ILE A 145 13.08 -12.91 9.80
CA ILE A 145 11.99 -13.14 8.85
C ILE A 145 12.57 -13.26 7.44
N PRO A 146 12.39 -14.40 6.74
CA PRO A 146 12.91 -14.57 5.40
C PRO A 146 12.20 -13.65 4.40
N ALA A 147 12.87 -13.41 3.28
CA ALA A 147 12.28 -12.71 2.14
C ALA A 147 11.09 -13.47 1.55
N ASP A 148 10.27 -12.79 0.77
CA ASP A 148 9.21 -13.46 0.01
C ASP A 148 9.81 -14.46 -0.99
N VAL A 149 9.23 -15.66 -1.08
CA VAL A 149 9.72 -16.72 -1.97
C VAL A 149 9.64 -16.32 -3.45
N HIS A 150 8.65 -15.50 -3.84
CA HIS A 150 8.50 -15.00 -5.21
C HIS A 150 9.64 -14.03 -5.57
N TRP A 151 10.11 -13.26 -4.58
CA TRP A 151 11.32 -12.45 -4.73
C TRP A 151 12.58 -13.31 -4.72
N GLU A 152 12.81 -14.04 -3.63
CA GLU A 152 14.10 -14.67 -3.34
C GLU A 152 14.44 -15.80 -4.31
N LYS A 153 13.44 -16.59 -4.72
CA LYS A 153 13.65 -17.76 -5.57
C LYS A 153 13.32 -17.51 -7.03
N ALA A 154 12.28 -16.71 -7.31
CA ALA A 154 11.82 -16.47 -8.67
C ALA A 154 12.25 -15.10 -9.24
N GLY A 155 12.80 -14.20 -8.41
CA GLY A 155 13.25 -12.89 -8.86
C GLY A 155 12.11 -12.00 -9.38
N MET A 156 10.88 -12.24 -8.92
CA MET A 156 9.69 -11.55 -9.43
C MET A 156 9.68 -10.09 -8.96
N PRO A 157 9.76 -9.09 -9.87
CA PRO A 157 9.47 -7.70 -9.52
C PRO A 157 7.96 -7.53 -9.26
N CYS A 158 7.57 -6.42 -8.63
CA CYS A 158 6.18 -6.10 -8.31
C CYS A 158 5.23 -6.26 -9.51
N THR A 159 5.68 -5.89 -10.71
CA THR A 159 4.90 -5.93 -11.96
C THR A 159 4.69 -7.32 -12.54
N GLN A 160 5.20 -8.39 -11.89
CA GLN A 160 4.86 -9.77 -12.26
C GLN A 160 3.62 -10.28 -11.52
N CYS A 161 3.27 -9.69 -10.38
CA CYS A 161 2.02 -9.98 -9.68
C CYS A 161 0.99 -8.89 -9.94
N HIS A 162 1.42 -7.62 -9.91
CA HIS A 162 0.57 -6.47 -10.17
C HIS A 162 0.57 -6.08 -11.64
N THR A 163 -0.62 -5.92 -12.21
CA THR A 163 -0.79 -5.57 -13.63
C THR A 163 -0.47 -4.10 -13.88
N ILE A 164 -0.30 -3.71 -15.15
CA ILE A 164 0.02 -2.32 -15.49
C ILE A 164 -1.20 -1.42 -15.28
N GLU A 165 -2.37 -1.98 -15.53
CA GLU A 165 -3.68 -1.41 -15.38
C GLU A 165 -3.92 -1.03 -13.92
N GLU A 166 -3.54 -1.87 -12.95
CA GLU A 166 -3.65 -1.55 -11.51
C GLU A 166 -2.89 -0.28 -11.08
N PHE A 167 -1.83 0.09 -11.79
CA PHE A 167 -1.08 1.32 -11.50
C PHE A 167 -1.67 2.56 -12.18
N HIS A 168 -2.30 2.38 -13.35
CA HIS A 168 -2.76 3.48 -14.21
C HIS A 168 -4.27 3.67 -14.24
N GLU A 169 -5.08 2.70 -13.82
CA GLU A 169 -6.52 2.81 -13.85
C GLU A 169 -7.07 3.31 -12.51
N GLY A 170 -8.19 4.03 -12.58
CA GLY A 170 -8.90 4.50 -11.40
C GLY A 170 -9.70 3.38 -10.77
N THR A 171 -9.35 3.01 -9.54
CA THR A 171 -10.30 2.37 -8.62
C THR A 171 -10.85 3.44 -7.67
N HIS A 172 -12.17 3.48 -7.53
CA HIS A 172 -12.80 4.30 -6.50
C HIS A 172 -12.58 3.64 -5.14
N GLY A 173 -12.27 4.45 -4.12
CA GLY A 173 -12.06 4.02 -2.74
C GLY A 173 -10.68 3.42 -2.48
N THR A 174 -10.63 2.26 -1.81
CA THR A 174 -9.38 1.66 -1.29
C THR A 174 -8.78 0.63 -2.22
N ARG A 175 -7.51 0.24 -1.98
CA ARG A 175 -6.84 -0.85 -2.72
C ARG A 175 -7.50 -2.22 -2.54
N TYR A 176 -8.44 -2.36 -1.61
CA TYR A 176 -9.16 -3.60 -1.35
C TYR A 176 -10.57 -3.58 -1.91
N ASP A 177 -10.95 -2.55 -2.65
CA ASP A 177 -12.25 -2.47 -3.31
C ASP A 177 -12.23 -3.31 -4.60
N GLY A 178 -13.29 -4.07 -4.85
CA GLY A 178 -13.34 -5.06 -5.95
C GLY A 178 -12.74 -6.41 -5.58
N ALA A 179 -12.57 -7.31 -6.56
CA ALA A 179 -11.99 -8.64 -6.32
C ALA A 179 -10.53 -8.55 -5.83
N PRO A 180 -10.04 -9.53 -5.04
CA PRO A 180 -8.63 -9.61 -4.70
C PRO A 180 -7.75 -9.56 -5.94
N SER A 181 -6.79 -8.64 -5.97
CA SER A 181 -5.75 -8.61 -6.98
C SER A 181 -4.44 -8.09 -6.39
N PRO A 182 -3.32 -8.81 -6.55
CA PRO A 182 -3.20 -10.13 -7.16
C PRO A 182 -3.87 -11.23 -6.32
N ASP A 183 -4.38 -12.28 -6.98
CA ASP A 183 -4.90 -13.48 -6.31
C ASP A 183 -3.88 -14.64 -6.39
N CYS A 184 -3.70 -15.34 -5.27
CA CYS A 184 -2.84 -16.50 -5.18
C CYS A 184 -3.27 -17.60 -6.18
N VAL A 185 -4.58 -17.77 -6.38
CA VAL A 185 -5.12 -18.85 -7.21
C VAL A 185 -4.91 -18.63 -8.70
N ASP A 186 -4.59 -17.41 -9.14
CA ASP A 186 -4.24 -17.14 -10.54
C ASP A 186 -2.97 -17.90 -10.97
N CYS A 187 -2.05 -18.14 -10.04
CA CYS A 187 -0.81 -18.90 -10.26
C CYS A 187 -0.84 -20.30 -9.61
N HIS A 188 -1.62 -20.48 -8.54
CA HIS A 188 -1.62 -21.69 -7.70
C HIS A 188 -2.93 -22.49 -7.76
N ALA A 189 -3.74 -22.34 -8.83
CA ALA A 189 -5.02 -23.04 -8.98
C ALA A 189 -4.92 -24.56 -8.79
N GLU A 190 -3.84 -25.17 -9.30
CA GLU A 190 -3.62 -26.62 -9.19
C GLU A 190 -3.30 -27.06 -7.75
N ASP A 191 -2.60 -26.22 -6.99
CA ASP A 191 -2.23 -26.51 -5.60
C ASP A 191 -3.44 -26.45 -4.65
N VAL A 192 -4.47 -25.67 -4.99
CA VAL A 192 -5.65 -25.43 -4.14
C VAL A 192 -6.89 -26.23 -4.56
N ALA A 193 -6.76 -27.14 -5.53
CA ALA A 193 -7.87 -27.95 -6.02
C ALA A 193 -8.54 -28.77 -4.90
N VAL A 194 -9.87 -28.75 -4.85
CA VAL A 194 -10.66 -29.54 -3.87
C VAL A 194 -10.39 -31.02 -4.07
N GLY A 195 -9.98 -31.71 -3.00
CA GLY A 195 -9.60 -33.12 -3.06
C GLY A 195 -8.19 -33.37 -3.61
N GLY A 196 -7.38 -32.32 -3.78
CA GLY A 196 -5.95 -32.43 -4.06
C GLY A 196 -5.14 -32.99 -2.89
N ASP A 197 -3.83 -33.10 -3.09
CA ASP A 197 -2.91 -33.78 -2.15
C ASP A 197 -2.75 -33.05 -0.81
N ILE A 198 -3.11 -31.75 -0.75
CA ILE A 198 -3.01 -30.92 0.46
C ILE A 198 -4.40 -30.78 1.08
N LEU A 199 -4.70 -31.66 2.04
CA LEU A 199 -5.98 -31.68 2.76
C LEU A 199 -6.35 -30.31 3.35
N GLN A 200 -5.36 -29.55 3.84
CA GLN A 200 -5.55 -28.24 4.45
C GLN A 200 -6.16 -27.22 3.49
N HIS A 201 -5.84 -27.27 2.19
CA HIS A 201 -6.45 -26.40 1.19
C HIS A 201 -7.93 -26.75 0.98
N THR A 202 -8.28 -28.04 1.01
CA THR A 202 -9.68 -28.47 0.91
C THR A 202 -10.52 -28.00 2.11
N ILE A 203 -9.92 -27.90 3.29
CA ILE A 203 -10.64 -27.53 4.53
C ILE A 203 -10.72 -26.02 4.72
N HIS A 204 -9.68 -25.26 4.37
CA HIS A 204 -9.53 -23.87 4.84
C HIS A 204 -9.68 -22.80 3.77
N THR A 205 -9.54 -23.09 2.47
CA THR A 205 -9.51 -22.05 1.42
C THR A 205 -10.74 -21.15 1.38
N SER A 206 -11.91 -21.65 1.78
CA SER A 206 -13.15 -20.88 1.88
C SER A 206 -13.33 -20.09 3.18
N THR A 207 -12.45 -20.28 4.17
CA THR A 207 -12.64 -19.81 5.55
C THR A 207 -11.45 -19.02 6.09
N VAL A 208 -10.25 -19.30 5.59
CA VAL A 208 -9.00 -18.69 6.06
C VAL A 208 -8.25 -18.14 4.86
N GLN A 209 -7.87 -16.87 4.94
CA GLN A 209 -7.05 -16.21 3.92
C GLN A 209 -5.70 -16.92 3.75
N CYS A 210 -5.22 -17.11 2.52
CA CYS A 210 -3.96 -17.78 2.21
C CYS A 210 -2.76 -17.25 3.02
N GLN A 211 -2.68 -15.92 3.17
CA GLN A 211 -1.62 -15.24 3.90
C GLN A 211 -1.55 -15.65 5.38
N VAL A 212 -2.65 -16.09 6.01
CA VAL A 212 -2.64 -16.60 7.40
C VAL A 212 -1.74 -17.83 7.53
N CYS A 213 -1.72 -18.68 6.50
CA CYS A 213 -0.86 -19.87 6.46
C CYS A 213 0.50 -19.59 5.80
N HIS A 214 0.60 -18.61 4.90
CA HIS A 214 1.78 -18.42 4.04
C HIS A 214 2.65 -17.21 4.39
N SER A 215 2.22 -16.30 5.27
CA SER A 215 3.09 -15.25 5.80
C SER A 215 4.21 -15.86 6.63
N ALA A 216 5.46 -15.53 6.30
CA ALA A 216 6.65 -16.14 6.91
C ALA A 216 6.86 -15.79 8.39
N GLY A 217 6.17 -14.76 8.89
CA GLY A 217 6.29 -14.30 10.25
C GLY A 217 5.69 -12.93 10.43
N GLU A 218 6.09 -12.28 11.52
CA GLU A 218 5.65 -10.94 11.89
C GLU A 218 5.94 -9.92 10.79
N TYR A 219 5.12 -8.88 10.75
CA TYR A 219 5.23 -7.76 9.82
C TYR A 219 4.99 -6.45 10.55
N LYS A 220 5.43 -5.35 9.94
CA LYS A 220 5.53 -4.06 10.61
C LYS A 220 4.15 -3.43 10.89
N SER A 221 3.79 -3.26 12.14
CA SER A 221 2.66 -2.47 12.60
C SER A 221 3.12 -1.09 13.05
N CYS A 222 2.25 -0.09 12.92
CA CYS A 222 2.54 1.28 13.37
C CYS A 222 1.29 1.87 14.00
N SER A 223 1.47 2.79 14.93
CA SER A 223 0.38 3.34 15.74
C SER A 223 0.52 4.85 15.90
N ASN A 224 -0.59 5.49 16.24
CA ASN A 224 -0.61 6.84 16.81
C ASN A 224 0.07 7.93 15.95
N CYS A 225 -0.36 8.05 14.70
CA CYS A 225 0.17 9.11 13.81
C CYS A 225 -0.33 10.48 14.25
N HIS A 226 0.57 11.45 14.32
CA HIS A 226 0.25 12.86 14.49
C HIS A 226 0.90 13.71 13.41
N THR A 227 0.20 14.78 13.01
CA THR A 227 0.71 15.76 12.06
C THR A 227 0.99 17.10 12.74
N GLY A 228 2.04 17.79 12.30
CA GLY A 228 2.39 19.10 12.86
C GLY A 228 3.43 19.85 12.05
N ARG A 229 3.82 21.03 12.53
CA ARG A 229 4.91 21.81 11.96
C ARG A 229 5.86 22.25 13.06
N ASP A 230 7.15 22.28 12.76
CA ASP A 230 8.15 22.81 13.68
C ASP A 230 8.09 24.35 13.75
N ASP A 231 8.92 24.95 14.60
CA ASP A 231 9.01 26.40 14.79
C ASP A 231 9.39 27.17 13.50
N SER A 232 9.98 26.49 12.52
CA SER A 232 10.32 27.05 11.20
C SER A 232 9.20 26.85 10.17
N GLY A 233 8.09 26.23 10.56
CA GLY A 233 6.94 25.92 9.70
C GLY A 233 7.12 24.68 8.84
N ILE A 234 8.17 23.87 9.05
CA ILE A 234 8.45 22.65 8.30
C ILE A 234 7.51 21.54 8.77
N PRO A 235 6.74 20.91 7.87
CA PRO A 235 5.82 19.85 8.26
C PRO A 235 6.52 18.56 8.65
N TYR A 236 6.11 17.98 9.77
CA TYR A 236 6.54 16.67 10.26
C TYR A 236 5.34 15.76 10.55
N THR A 237 5.63 14.47 10.66
CA THR A 237 4.71 13.46 11.17
C THR A 237 5.42 12.63 12.23
N THR A 238 4.76 12.33 13.33
CA THR A 238 5.28 11.43 14.37
C THR A 238 4.40 10.21 14.48
N THR A 239 4.99 9.10 14.88
CA THR A 239 4.29 7.87 15.24
C THR A 239 4.93 7.30 16.50
N ASP A 240 4.20 6.44 17.20
CA ASP A 240 4.84 5.56 18.18
C ASP A 240 5.83 4.61 17.49
N PRO A 241 6.79 4.04 18.23
CA PRO A 241 7.71 3.05 17.68
C PRO A 241 6.95 1.94 16.95
N SER A 242 7.38 1.63 15.72
CA SER A 242 6.78 0.52 14.99
C SER A 242 7.11 -0.81 15.65
N GLU A 243 6.14 -1.71 15.67
CA GLU A 243 6.28 -3.05 16.22
C GLU A 243 6.25 -4.10 15.11
N MET A 244 6.83 -5.27 15.37
CA MET A 244 6.64 -6.44 14.53
C MET A 244 5.50 -7.27 15.14
N THR A 245 4.47 -7.54 14.34
CA THR A 245 3.26 -8.23 14.82
C THR A 245 2.82 -9.30 13.85
N PHE A 246 2.17 -10.35 14.35
CA PHE A 246 1.42 -11.30 13.55
C PHE A 246 0.07 -11.51 14.21
N LYS A 247 -1.01 -11.00 13.61
CA LYS A 247 -2.36 -11.14 14.17
C LYS A 247 -3.37 -11.62 13.14
N ILE A 248 -4.16 -12.60 13.53
CA ILE A 248 -5.30 -13.17 12.79
C ILE A 248 -6.56 -12.52 13.36
N GLY A 249 -7.20 -11.66 12.57
CA GLY A 249 -8.47 -11.01 12.90
C GLY A 249 -9.66 -11.70 12.24
N ALA A 250 -10.86 -11.32 12.66
CA ALA A 250 -12.07 -11.54 11.89
C ALA A 250 -12.04 -10.67 10.63
N ASN A 251 -12.59 -11.15 9.52
CA ASN A 251 -12.57 -10.43 8.25
C ASN A 251 -13.57 -9.26 8.23
N PRO A 252 -13.12 -7.98 8.23
CA PRO A 252 -14.04 -6.85 8.15
C PRO A 252 -14.56 -6.60 6.72
N LEU A 253 -13.96 -7.24 5.71
CA LEU A 253 -14.26 -7.05 4.30
C LEU A 253 -14.91 -8.30 3.68
N LYS A 254 -15.70 -9.03 4.48
CA LYS A 254 -16.30 -10.29 4.04
C LYS A 254 -17.28 -10.05 2.88
N SER A 255 -17.04 -10.73 1.77
CA SER A 255 -17.85 -10.68 0.57
C SER A 255 -17.75 -11.99 -0.21
N ASP A 256 -18.47 -12.12 -1.32
CA ASP A 256 -18.32 -13.28 -2.21
C ASP A 256 -16.89 -13.40 -2.77
N ASP A 257 -16.23 -12.27 -3.04
CA ASP A 257 -14.83 -12.24 -3.50
C ASP A 257 -13.80 -12.43 -2.36
N ARG A 258 -14.21 -12.21 -1.11
CA ARG A 258 -13.38 -12.40 0.11
C ARG A 258 -14.16 -13.20 1.16
N PRO A 259 -14.39 -14.50 0.92
CA PRO A 259 -15.33 -15.29 1.73
C PRO A 259 -14.79 -15.66 3.11
N TRP A 260 -13.52 -15.40 3.39
CA TRP A 260 -12.83 -15.84 4.60
C TRP A 260 -13.44 -15.27 5.88
N ASP A 261 -13.46 -16.10 6.93
CA ASP A 261 -13.78 -15.70 8.29
C ASP A 261 -12.54 -15.13 9.00
N TYR A 262 -11.35 -15.67 8.69
CA TYR A 262 -10.09 -15.31 9.34
C TYR A 262 -9.09 -14.75 8.34
N VAL A 263 -8.55 -13.57 8.66
CA VAL A 263 -7.61 -12.82 7.82
C VAL A 263 -6.46 -12.31 8.67
N LEU A 264 -5.34 -11.97 8.04
CA LEU A 264 -4.31 -11.21 8.72
C LEU A 264 -4.72 -9.74 8.84
N VAL A 265 -4.42 -9.16 10.00
CA VAL A 265 -4.65 -7.74 10.30
C VAL A 265 -3.38 -7.07 10.78
N ARG A 266 -3.19 -5.80 10.42
CA ARG A 266 -2.07 -4.98 10.89
C ARG A 266 -2.57 -3.69 11.53
N HIS A 267 -1.85 -3.19 12.52
CA HIS A 267 -2.15 -1.88 13.07
C HIS A 267 -1.68 -0.79 12.10
N VAL A 268 -2.57 0.17 11.82
CA VAL A 268 -2.27 1.35 11.00
C VAL A 268 -2.04 2.58 11.87
N PRO A 269 -1.17 3.51 11.46
CA PRO A 269 -0.86 4.67 12.28
C PRO A 269 -1.98 5.70 12.09
N ALA A 270 -3.05 5.54 12.88
CA ALA A 270 -4.21 6.43 12.94
C ALA A 270 -4.42 6.85 14.40
N ASN A 271 -4.97 8.05 14.60
CA ASN A 271 -5.33 8.60 15.90
C ASN A 271 -6.47 9.61 15.72
N PRO A 272 -7.45 9.75 16.64
CA PRO A 272 -8.49 10.77 16.54
C PRO A 272 -7.93 12.19 16.41
N GLU A 273 -6.78 12.44 17.05
CA GLU A 273 -6.12 13.75 17.13
C GLU A 273 -5.13 13.99 15.97
N LEU A 274 -5.17 13.17 14.91
CA LEU A 274 -4.23 13.20 13.78
C LEU A 274 -4.03 14.62 13.21
N PHE A 275 -5.10 15.42 13.18
CA PHE A 275 -5.13 16.76 12.60
C PHE A 275 -5.32 17.89 13.64
N ASP A 276 -5.17 17.63 14.94
CA ASP A 276 -5.44 18.61 16.01
C ASP A 276 -4.58 19.88 15.93
N PHE A 277 -3.39 19.78 15.33
CA PHE A 277 -2.56 20.96 15.04
C PHE A 277 -3.26 21.97 14.11
N TYR A 278 -4.12 21.49 13.22
CA TYR A 278 -4.80 22.30 12.20
C TYR A 278 -6.19 22.77 12.62
N GLY A 279 -6.89 21.99 13.46
CA GLY A 279 -8.21 22.33 13.98
C GLY A 279 -8.70 21.26 14.95
N GLU A 280 -9.65 21.62 15.81
CA GLU A 280 -10.21 20.70 16.81
C GLU A 280 -11.14 19.68 16.16
N ASN A 281 -10.98 18.40 16.51
CA ASN A 281 -11.92 17.32 16.18
C ASN A 281 -12.24 17.21 14.68
N LEU A 282 -11.22 17.24 13.83
CA LEU A 282 -11.37 17.13 12.37
C LEU A 282 -11.65 15.70 11.87
N LEU A 283 -11.71 14.72 12.77
CA LEU A 283 -12.08 13.33 12.51
C LEU A 283 -13.16 12.87 13.52
N PRO A 284 -14.36 13.49 13.52
CA PRO A 284 -15.37 13.29 14.55
C PRO A 284 -15.97 11.88 14.58
N GLU A 285 -15.88 11.13 13.49
CA GLU A 285 -16.43 9.79 13.35
C GLU A 285 -15.32 8.74 13.30
N PHE A 286 -14.26 8.96 14.08
CA PHE A 286 -13.04 8.14 14.02
C PHE A 286 -13.34 6.64 14.10
N ASP A 287 -14.25 6.22 14.97
CA ASP A 287 -14.54 4.81 15.22
C ASP A 287 -15.28 4.08 14.08
N ASN A 288 -15.65 4.78 13.00
CA ASN A 288 -16.27 4.16 11.83
C ASN A 288 -15.35 3.17 11.10
N LEU A 289 -14.04 3.20 11.34
CA LEU A 289 -13.08 2.27 10.76
C LEU A 289 -12.11 1.71 11.80
N PRO A 290 -11.78 0.41 11.74
CA PRO A 290 -10.80 -0.18 12.65
C PRO A 290 -9.40 0.40 12.45
N THR A 291 -8.61 0.38 13.52
CA THR A 291 -7.16 0.65 13.51
C THR A 291 -6.35 -0.61 13.18
N TRP A 292 -6.88 -1.79 13.51
CA TRP A 292 -6.43 -3.08 13.01
C TRP A 292 -7.11 -3.39 11.68
N LYS A 293 -6.41 -3.18 10.58
CA LYS A 293 -6.96 -3.31 9.22
C LYS A 293 -6.53 -4.61 8.55
N TYR A 294 -7.42 -5.15 7.70
CA TYR A 294 -7.09 -6.23 6.76
C TYR A 294 -5.75 -5.96 6.07
N THR A 295 -4.88 -6.97 6.02
CA THR A 295 -3.56 -6.83 5.41
C THR A 295 -3.21 -8.01 4.51
N THR A 296 -2.32 -7.71 3.57
CA THR A 296 -1.66 -8.65 2.66
C THR A 296 -0.15 -8.44 2.82
N PRO A 297 0.49 -9.06 3.83
CA PRO A 297 1.94 -8.97 4.01
C PRO A 297 2.69 -9.46 2.78
N HIS A 298 3.88 -8.93 2.53
CA HIS A 298 4.68 -9.30 1.35
C HIS A 298 5.88 -10.15 1.78
N ASN A 299 5.64 -11.25 2.48
CA ASN A 299 6.68 -12.12 3.02
C ASN A 299 6.27 -13.60 2.89
N MET A 300 5.71 -13.98 1.74
CA MET A 300 5.14 -15.30 1.54
C MET A 300 6.22 -16.39 1.51
N GLN A 301 5.93 -17.50 2.17
CA GLN A 301 6.74 -18.72 2.16
C GLN A 301 5.85 -19.95 2.00
N ARG A 302 6.38 -20.99 1.35
CA ARG A 302 5.67 -22.25 1.18
C ARG A 302 5.47 -22.97 2.52
N ILE A 303 6.49 -22.96 3.36
CA ILE A 303 6.50 -23.57 4.69
C ILE A 303 6.71 -22.45 5.70
N THR A 304 5.81 -22.34 6.66
CA THR A 304 5.79 -21.32 7.71
C THR A 304 5.54 -21.97 9.05
N PRO A 305 5.85 -21.31 10.18
CA PRO A 305 5.48 -21.82 11.49
C PRO A 305 3.99 -22.15 11.61
N GLN A 306 3.11 -21.32 11.02
CA GLN A 306 1.65 -21.49 11.10
C GLN A 306 1.13 -22.72 10.35
N ASN A 307 1.81 -23.16 9.29
CA ASN A 307 1.37 -24.29 8.47
C ASN A 307 2.10 -25.62 8.75
N GLU A 308 3.00 -25.66 9.75
CA GLU A 308 3.72 -26.88 10.15
C GLU A 308 2.80 -27.99 10.67
N SER A 309 1.74 -27.64 11.41
CA SER A 309 0.79 -28.60 11.96
C SER A 309 -0.56 -27.95 12.24
N CYS A 310 -1.61 -28.75 12.44
CA CYS A 310 -2.93 -28.21 12.84
C CYS A 310 -2.82 -27.34 14.11
N ASN A 311 -2.04 -27.77 15.10
CA ASN A 311 -1.90 -27.08 16.39
C ASN A 311 -0.85 -25.97 16.38
N SER A 312 -0.18 -25.72 15.24
CA SER A 312 0.64 -24.52 15.05
C SER A 312 -0.21 -23.26 14.82
N CYS A 313 -1.50 -23.43 14.50
CA CYS A 313 -2.48 -22.34 14.45
C CYS A 313 -3.66 -22.59 15.42
N HIS A 314 -4.20 -23.81 15.47
CA HIS A 314 -5.30 -24.14 16.38
C HIS A 314 -4.87 -24.13 17.85
N GLY A 315 -5.63 -23.41 18.68
CA GLY A 315 -5.36 -23.25 20.11
C GLY A 315 -4.26 -22.25 20.47
N GLN A 316 -3.69 -21.56 19.48
CA GLN A 316 -2.62 -20.58 19.68
C GLN A 316 -3.20 -19.17 19.84
N THR A 317 -3.68 -18.83 21.04
CA THR A 317 -4.34 -17.54 21.31
C THR A 317 -3.49 -16.34 20.90
N ASP A 318 -2.17 -16.41 21.08
CA ASP A 318 -1.26 -15.30 20.79
C ASP A 318 -1.26 -14.88 19.30
N LEU A 319 -1.64 -15.80 18.39
CA LEU A 319 -1.75 -15.51 16.96
C LEU A 319 -3.02 -14.75 16.58
N PHE A 320 -4.04 -14.73 17.43
CA PHE A 320 -5.32 -14.10 17.11
C PHE A 320 -5.40 -12.71 17.72
N LEU A 321 -6.12 -11.80 17.05
CA LEU A 321 -6.44 -10.49 17.59
C LEU A 321 -7.59 -10.65 18.59
N THR A 322 -7.28 -10.45 19.87
CA THR A 322 -8.25 -10.52 20.98
C THR A 322 -8.45 -9.13 21.59
N GLU A 323 -9.46 -8.96 22.44
CA GLU A 323 -9.69 -7.68 23.15
C GLU A 323 -8.45 -7.21 23.94
N SER A 324 -7.63 -8.14 24.46
CA SER A 324 -6.41 -7.79 25.21
C SER A 324 -5.28 -7.25 24.34
N ASP A 325 -5.34 -7.41 23.02
CA ASP A 325 -4.36 -6.89 22.07
C ASP A 325 -4.69 -5.48 21.59
N VAL A 326 -5.90 -4.97 21.89
CA VAL A 326 -6.40 -3.69 21.41
C VAL A 326 -6.35 -2.65 22.53
N ALA A 327 -5.86 -1.45 22.22
CA ALA A 327 -5.86 -0.34 23.16
C ALA A 327 -7.29 0.00 23.60
N ALA A 328 -7.47 0.39 24.87
CA ALA A 328 -8.81 0.53 25.46
C ALA A 328 -9.69 1.57 24.75
N ASP A 329 -9.07 2.63 24.24
CA ASP A 329 -9.66 3.71 23.45
C ASP A 329 -9.96 3.31 21.99
N GLU A 330 -9.33 2.26 21.48
CA GLU A 330 -9.58 1.74 20.13
C GLU A 330 -10.53 0.54 20.10
N LEU A 331 -10.99 0.06 21.26
CA LEU A 331 -11.82 -1.14 21.35
C LEU A 331 -13.11 -1.03 20.53
N GLU A 332 -13.77 0.13 20.54
CA GLU A 332 -15.01 0.35 19.77
C GLU A 332 -14.79 0.16 18.27
N ALA A 333 -13.80 0.88 17.73
CA ALA A 333 -13.46 0.85 16.31
C ALA A 333 -13.08 -0.56 15.82
N ASN A 334 -12.53 -1.41 16.69
CA ASN A 334 -12.02 -2.72 16.33
C ASN A 334 -12.94 -3.90 16.69
N ARG A 335 -14.14 -3.64 17.23
CA ARG A 335 -15.06 -4.72 17.65
C ARG A 335 -15.29 -5.78 16.57
N GLU A 336 -15.40 -5.35 15.31
CA GLU A 336 -15.71 -6.24 14.18
C GLU A 336 -14.52 -7.07 13.71
N VAL A 337 -13.29 -6.68 14.06
CA VAL A 337 -12.06 -7.41 13.68
C VAL A 337 -11.50 -8.27 14.80
N ILE A 338 -11.96 -8.09 16.03
CA ILE A 338 -11.59 -8.92 17.18
C ILE A 338 -12.19 -10.33 17.02
N VAL A 339 -11.37 -11.34 17.30
CA VAL A 339 -11.78 -12.75 17.25
C VAL A 339 -12.36 -13.16 18.60
N PRO A 340 -13.68 -13.41 18.71
CA PRO A 340 -14.32 -13.71 20.00
C PRO A 340 -13.97 -15.10 20.51
N ARG A 341 -13.58 -16.02 19.61
CA ARG A 341 -13.21 -17.38 19.97
C ARG A 341 -12.12 -17.92 19.05
N VAL A 342 -10.98 -18.21 19.67
CA VAL A 342 -9.87 -18.92 19.03
C VAL A 342 -10.31 -20.35 18.67
N PRO A 343 -10.02 -20.84 17.45
CA PRO A 343 -10.26 -22.22 17.08
C PRO A 343 -9.59 -23.19 18.06
N PRO A 344 -10.31 -24.18 18.61
CA PRO A 344 -9.74 -25.08 19.61
C PRO A 344 -8.67 -25.99 18.98
N THR A 345 -7.77 -26.50 19.82
CA THR A 345 -6.78 -27.50 19.44
C THR A 345 -7.42 -28.71 18.77
N ARG A 346 -6.72 -29.28 17.79
CA ARG A 346 -7.14 -30.49 17.09
C ARG A 346 -6.48 -31.72 17.72
N PRO A 347 -7.19 -32.86 17.78
CA PRO A 347 -6.54 -34.13 18.12
C PRO A 347 -5.41 -34.39 17.12
N GLU A 348 -4.21 -34.68 17.61
CA GLU A 348 -3.09 -35.06 16.74
C GLU A 348 -3.50 -36.30 15.94
N GLN A 349 -3.55 -36.17 14.62
CA GLN A 349 -3.61 -37.35 13.76
C GLN A 349 -2.27 -38.07 13.90
N ARG A 350 -2.27 -39.23 14.56
CA ARG A 350 -1.11 -40.13 14.49
C ARG A 350 -0.91 -40.44 13.01
N GLN A 351 0.26 -40.10 12.49
CA GLN A 351 0.70 -40.45 11.14
C GLN A 351 0.59 -41.96 10.90
#